data_AF-A0A3D3W8I8-F1
#
_entry.id   AF-A0A3D3W8I8-F1
#
_cell.length_a   1.000
_cell.length_b   1.000
_cell.length_c   1.000
_cell.angle_alpha   90.00
_cell.angle_beta   90.00
_cell.angle_gamma   90.00
#
_symmetry.space_group_name_H-M   'P 1'
#
loop_
_entity.id
_entity.type
_entity.pdbx_description
1 polymer ?
#
loop_
_entity_poly.entity_id
_entity_poly.type
_entity_poly.pdbx_seq_one_letter_code
_entity_poly.pdbx_strand_id
1 'polypeptide(L)'
;MLNFLNSAVSLCDGRSRRSALRVGGLQALGLSLPQLLQSRDLQASSGGQAADQSPGFGSAKSVILVWLTGGPPQHETWDPKPFAPAEIRGEFHSIESVVPGLRV
;
A
#
# COMPACT_ATOMS: atom_id res chain seq x y z
N MET A 1 -23.91 7.35 -8.30
CA MET A 1 -22.70 7.90 -8.95
C MET A 1 -21.62 8.04 -7.89
N LEU A 2 -20.43 7.46 -8.12
CA LEU A 2 -19.33 7.44 -7.16
C LEU A 2 -18.40 8.62 -7.42
N ASN A 3 -18.14 9.42 -6.39
CA ASN A 3 -17.30 10.61 -6.48
C ASN A 3 -15.92 10.31 -5.89
N PHE A 4 -14.86 10.57 -6.65
CA PHE A 4 -13.48 10.13 -6.38
C PHE A 4 -12.55 11.23 -5.85
N LEU A 5 -13.06 12.42 -5.56
CA LEU A 5 -12.21 13.54 -5.16
C LEU A 5 -12.73 14.15 -3.85
N ASN A 6 -11.81 14.22 -2.89
CA ASN A 6 -11.92 14.85 -1.57
C ASN A 6 -12.52 14.01 -0.43
N SER A 7 -11.79 12.98 0.00
CA SER A 7 -11.93 12.45 1.36
C SER A 7 -11.14 13.34 2.32
N ALA A 8 -11.84 14.15 3.12
CA ALA A 8 -11.24 14.84 4.26
C ALA A 8 -10.45 13.84 5.13
N VAL A 9 -9.28 14.28 5.61
CA VAL A 9 -8.41 13.49 6.48
C VAL A 9 -9.22 13.03 7.69
N SER A 10 -9.48 11.73 7.79
CA SER A 10 -10.11 11.13 8.96
C SER A 10 -9.06 11.08 10.06
N LEU A 11 -9.19 11.97 11.05
CA LEU A 11 -8.53 11.77 12.34
C LEU A 11 -9.09 10.47 12.95
N CYS A 12 -8.23 9.68 13.57
CA CYS A 12 -8.44 8.28 13.94
C CYS A 12 -9.48 8.03 15.05
N ASP A 13 -10.63 8.70 15.01
CA ASP A 13 -11.72 8.47 15.97
C ASP A 13 -12.50 7.17 15.67
N GLY A 14 -12.14 6.50 14.57
CA GLY A 14 -12.33 5.06 14.33
C GLY A 14 -13.77 4.54 14.22
N ARG A 15 -14.78 5.34 14.55
CA ARG A 15 -16.19 4.92 14.61
C ARG A 15 -17.08 5.87 13.82
N SER A 16 -17.21 5.59 12.52
CA SER A 16 -18.17 6.29 11.67
C SER A 16 -19.58 5.68 11.80
N ARG A 17 -20.62 6.49 11.58
CA ARG A 17 -22.01 6.01 11.45
C ARG A 17 -22.14 4.89 10.41
N ARG A 18 -21.36 4.97 9.33
CA ARG A 18 -21.31 3.95 8.28
C ARG A 18 -20.76 2.63 8.80
N SER A 19 -19.75 2.65 9.69
CA SER A 19 -19.22 1.45 10.33
C SER A 19 -20.28 0.77 11.19
N ALA A 20 -21.06 1.54 11.96
CA ALA A 20 -22.15 1.00 12.77
C ALA A 20 -23.27 0.38 11.91
N LEU A 21 -23.70 1.05 10.85
CA LEU A 21 -24.70 0.51 9.91
C LEU A 21 -24.22 -0.74 9.18
N ARG A 22 -22.92 -0.80 8.81
CA ARG A 22 -22.34 -2.00 8.19
C ARG A 22 -22.32 -3.17 9.15
N VAL A 23 -21.82 -2.98 10.38
CA VAL A 23 -21.75 -4.07 11.38
C VAL A 23 -23.16 -4.54 11.77
N GLY A 24 -24.07 -3.61 12.08
CA GLY A 24 -25.46 -3.95 12.42
C GLY A 24 -26.24 -4.58 11.27
N GLY A 25 -26.04 -4.09 10.04
CA GLY A 25 -26.66 -4.67 8.85
C GLY A 25 -26.15 -6.08 8.53
N LEU A 26 -24.84 -6.31 8.65
CA LEU A 26 -24.26 -7.65 8.49
C LEU A 26 -24.82 -8.63 9.53
N GLN A 27 -24.92 -8.21 10.80
CA GLN A 27 -25.51 -9.02 11.85
C GLN A 27 -27.00 -9.31 11.60
N ALA A 28 -27.78 -8.30 11.18
CA ALA A 28 -29.21 -8.46 10.89
C ALA A 28 -29.49 -9.40 9.70
N LEU A 29 -28.59 -9.43 8.72
CA LEU A 29 -28.65 -10.35 7.58
C LEU A 29 -28.00 -11.72 7.87
N GLY A 30 -27.62 -11.98 9.11
CA GLY A 30 -27.08 -13.28 9.55
C GLY A 30 -25.61 -13.53 9.21
N LEU A 31 -24.87 -12.53 8.71
CA LEU A 31 -23.44 -12.65 8.42
C LEU A 31 -22.61 -12.42 9.68
N SER A 32 -22.30 -13.50 10.39
CA SER A 32 -21.51 -13.47 11.62
C SER A 32 -20.04 -13.87 11.38
N LEU A 33 -19.12 -13.33 12.19
CA LEU A 33 -17.70 -13.67 12.10
C LEU A 33 -17.42 -15.17 12.30
N PRO A 34 -18.06 -15.89 13.25
CA PRO A 34 -17.88 -17.34 13.38
C PRO A 34 -18.27 -18.12 12.12
N GLN A 35 -19.36 -17.73 11.46
CA GLN A 35 -19.81 -18.36 10.21
C GLN A 35 -18.81 -18.11 9.07
N LEU A 36 -18.20 -16.92 9.01
CA LEU A 36 -17.16 -16.62 8.03
C LEU A 36 -15.89 -17.45 8.29
N LEU A 37 -15.45 -17.58 9.54
CA LEU A 37 -14.31 -18.42 9.90
C LEU A 37 -14.56 -19.89 9.56
N GLN A 38 -15.74 -20.42 9.89
CA GLN A 38 -16.14 -21.78 9.53
C GLN A 38 -16.14 -22.00 8.01
N SER A 39 -16.66 -21.03 7.24
CA SER A 39 -16.64 -21.11 5.77
C SER A 39 -15.22 -21.09 5.20
N ARG A 40 -14.31 -20.35 5.84
CA ARG A 40 -12.88 -20.32 5.46
C ARG A 40 -12.18 -21.64 5.76
N ASP A 41 -12.47 -22.25 6.90
CA ASP A 41 -11.90 -23.55 7.27
C ASP A 41 -12.41 -24.67 6.34
N LEU A 42 -13.69 -24.61 5.95
CA LEU A 42 -14.27 -25.50 4.94
C LEU A 42 -13.68 -25.27 3.54
N GLN A 43 -13.38 -24.02 3.16
CA GLN A 43 -12.69 -23.71 1.92
C GLN A 43 -11.22 -24.15 1.94
N ALA A 44 -10.54 -24.01 3.07
CA ALA A 44 -9.16 -24.44 3.23
C ALA A 44 -9.02 -25.98 3.22
N SER A 45 -10.00 -26.70 3.76
CA SER A 45 -10.04 -28.17 3.77
C SER A 45 -10.53 -28.78 2.45
N SER A 46 -11.28 -28.04 1.63
CA SER A 46 -11.77 -28.52 0.33
C SER A 46 -10.73 -28.50 -0.81
N GLY A 47 -9.46 -28.19 -0.52
CA GLY A 47 -8.36 -28.29 -1.50
C GLY A 47 -8.54 -27.44 -2.75
N GLY A 48 -9.50 -26.50 -2.73
CA GLY A 48 -9.85 -25.61 -3.82
C GLY A 48 -8.79 -24.53 -3.98
N GLN A 49 -7.61 -24.92 -4.47
CA GLN A 49 -6.77 -24.01 -5.22
C GLN A 49 -7.61 -23.59 -6.42
N ALA A 50 -8.32 -22.47 -6.30
CA ALA A 50 -8.72 -21.72 -7.48
C ALA A 50 -7.38 -21.44 -8.20
N ALA A 51 -7.13 -22.21 -9.26
CA ALA A 51 -5.94 -22.08 -10.07
C ALA A 51 -5.88 -20.64 -10.51
N ASP A 52 -4.99 -19.88 -9.87
CA ASP A 52 -4.71 -18.50 -10.17
C ASP A 52 -4.06 -18.52 -11.55
N GLN A 53 -4.88 -18.42 -12.60
CA GLN A 53 -4.45 -18.39 -14.00
C GLN A 53 -3.83 -17.04 -14.37
N SER A 54 -3.32 -16.31 -13.38
CA SER A 54 -2.50 -15.13 -13.60
C SER A 54 -1.15 -15.58 -14.16
N PRO A 55 -0.71 -15.10 -15.33
CA PRO A 55 0.60 -15.47 -15.87
C PRO A 55 1.71 -15.02 -14.90
N GLY A 56 2.41 -15.97 -14.26
CA GLY A 56 3.48 -15.71 -13.29
C GLY A 56 3.76 -16.85 -12.31
N PHE A 57 4.67 -16.63 -11.36
CA PHE A 57 5.10 -17.59 -10.32
C PHE A 57 4.06 -17.85 -9.20
N GLY A 58 2.76 -17.76 -9.50
CA GLY A 58 1.67 -17.83 -8.52
C GLY A 58 1.47 -16.53 -7.71
N SER A 59 0.47 -16.51 -6.82
CA SER A 59 0.18 -15.37 -5.95
C SER A 59 1.02 -15.37 -4.67
N ALA A 60 1.54 -14.20 -4.30
CA ALA A 60 2.21 -14.01 -3.01
C ALA A 60 1.20 -14.13 -1.86
N LYS A 61 1.49 -14.99 -0.87
CA LYS A 61 0.63 -15.19 0.31
C LYS A 61 0.49 -13.94 1.18
N SER A 62 1.52 -13.09 1.20
CA SER A 62 1.54 -11.83 1.96
C SER A 62 2.53 -10.86 1.32
N VAL A 63 2.20 -9.57 1.32
CA VAL A 63 3.03 -8.50 0.77
C VAL A 63 3.20 -7.43 1.84
N ILE A 64 4.43 -6.97 2.05
CA ILE A 64 4.72 -5.78 2.87
C ILE A 64 4.79 -4.59 1.93
N LEU A 65 3.83 -3.66 2.06
CA LEU A 65 3.84 -2.40 1.35
C LEU A 65 4.50 -1.34 2.23
N VAL A 66 5.74 -0.94 1.89
CA VAL A 66 6.40 0.19 2.54
C VAL A 66 5.97 1.47 1.82
N TRP A 67 5.07 2.22 2.45
CA TRP A 67 4.58 3.48 1.90
C TRP A 67 5.40 4.66 2.46
N LEU A 68 6.36 5.14 1.67
CA LEU A 68 7.12 6.34 2.01
C LEU A 68 6.27 7.58 1.69
N THR A 69 5.54 8.05 2.70
CA THR A 69 4.75 9.28 2.60
C THR A 69 5.68 10.45 2.26
N GLY A 70 5.41 11.16 1.18
CA GLY A 70 6.22 12.31 0.73
C GLY A 70 7.20 12.01 -0.40
N GLY A 71 7.40 10.74 -0.76
CA GLY A 71 8.35 10.36 -1.81
C GLY A 71 9.81 10.59 -1.43
N PRO A 72 10.76 10.16 -2.26
CA PRO A 72 12.17 10.44 -2.04
C PRO A 72 12.47 11.95 -2.19
N PRO A 73 13.39 12.52 -1.40
CA PRO A 73 13.78 13.92 -1.55
C PRO A 73 14.36 14.17 -2.93
N GLN A 74 14.07 15.34 -3.52
CA GLN A 74 14.57 15.71 -4.85
C GLN A 74 16.12 15.62 -4.93
N HIS A 75 16.81 15.94 -3.85
CA HIS A 75 18.27 15.85 -3.80
C HIS A 75 18.78 14.41 -3.89
N GLU A 76 18.02 13.42 -3.45
CA GLU A 76 18.45 12.01 -3.47
C GLU A 76 18.08 11.27 -4.76
N THR A 77 17.51 11.98 -5.74
CA THR A 77 16.89 11.33 -6.90
C THR A 77 17.01 12.10 -8.21
N TRP A 78 16.73 13.40 -8.22
CA TRP A 78 16.74 14.21 -9.46
C TRP A 78 17.85 15.26 -9.50
N ASP A 79 18.28 15.82 -8.37
CA ASP A 79 19.29 16.88 -8.32
C ASP A 79 20.15 16.84 -7.05
N PRO A 80 21.19 15.97 -7.00
CA PRO A 80 22.06 15.80 -5.83
C PRO A 80 22.94 17.00 -5.50
N LYS A 81 22.93 18.07 -6.31
CA LYS A 81 23.70 19.30 -6.08
C LYS A 81 25.14 19.03 -5.63
N PRO A 82 25.95 18.36 -6.46
CA PRO A 82 27.28 17.87 -6.08
C PRO A 82 28.21 18.94 -5.49
N PHE A 83 28.07 20.17 -5.99
CA PHE A 83 28.93 21.30 -5.64
C PHE A 83 28.33 22.20 -4.55
N ALA A 84 27.14 21.89 -4.03
CA ALA A 84 26.56 22.63 -2.92
C ALA A 84 27.21 22.25 -1.58
N PRO A 85 27.19 23.15 -0.58
CA PRO A 85 27.60 22.85 0.79
C PRO A 85 26.87 21.64 1.37
N ALA A 86 27.49 20.98 2.35
CA ALA A 86 26.96 19.76 2.99
C ALA A 86 25.60 19.97 3.67
N GLU A 87 25.32 21.21 4.08
CA GLU A 87 24.04 21.60 4.68
C GLU A 87 22.91 21.74 3.66
N ILE A 88 23.23 21.84 2.36
CA ILE A 88 22.28 22.07 1.27
C ILE A 88 22.09 20.80 0.42
N ARG A 89 23.18 20.07 0.14
CA ARG A 89 23.09 18.80 -0.58
C ARG A 89 22.58 17.69 0.35
N GLY A 90 21.99 16.65 -0.24
CA GLY A 90 21.53 15.46 0.48
C GLY A 90 22.67 14.70 1.16
N GLU A 91 22.32 13.65 1.91
CA GLU A 91 23.32 12.76 2.53
C GLU A 91 24.09 11.98 1.45
N PHE A 92 23.41 11.62 0.37
CA PHE A 92 24.03 10.88 -0.72
C PHE A 92 24.81 11.80 -1.67
N HIS A 93 25.94 11.28 -2.15
CA HIS A 93 26.84 11.98 -3.06
C HIS A 93 26.58 11.53 -4.49
N SER A 94 26.68 12.45 -5.45
CA SER A 94 26.62 12.08 -6.86
C SER A 94 27.87 11.33 -7.33
N ILE A 95 27.72 10.39 -8.25
CA ILE A 95 28.80 9.70 -8.95
C ILE A 95 28.93 10.18 -10.41
N GLU A 96 30.04 9.87 -11.05
CA GLU A 96 30.17 10.11 -12.50
C GLU A 96 29.42 9.05 -13.28
N SER A 97 28.68 9.49 -14.29
CA SER A 97 28.04 8.61 -15.25
C SER A 97 28.99 8.29 -16.41
N VAL A 98 28.58 7.36 -17.27
CA VAL A 98 29.29 7.05 -18.52
C VAL A 98 29.27 8.19 -19.54
N VAL A 99 28.36 9.17 -19.38
CA VAL A 99 28.29 10.36 -20.24
C VAL A 99 29.22 11.44 -19.67
N PRO A 100 30.25 11.89 -20.42
CA PRO A 100 31.19 12.89 -19.94
C PRO A 100 30.48 14.17 -19.46
N GLY A 101 30.80 14.60 -18.23
CA GLY A 101 30.24 15.80 -17.62
C GLY A 101 28.88 15.61 -16.94
N LEU A 102 28.24 14.43 -17.05
CA LEU A 102 26.99 14.13 -16.36
C LEU A 102 27.25 13.34 -15.06
N ARG A 103 26.68 13.85 -13.97
CA ARG A 103 26.67 13.18 -12.65
C ARG A 103 25.24 12.77 -12.27
N VAL A 104 25.13 11.68 -11.53
CA VAL A 104 23.86 11.11 -11.01
C VAL A 104 23.94 10.83 -9.54
#